data_AF-C5KQD2-F1
#
_entry.id   AF-C5KQD2-F1
#
_cell.length_a   1.000
_cell.length_b   1.000
_cell.length_c   1.000
_cell.angle_alpha   90.00
_cell.angle_beta   90.00
_cell.angle_gamma   90.00
#
_symmetry.space_group_name_H-M   'P 1'
#
loop_
_entity.id
_entity.type
_entity.pdbx_description
1 polymer ?
#
loop_
_entity_poly.entity_id
_entity_poly.type
_entity_poly.pdbx_seq_one_letter_code
_entity_poly.pdbx_strand_id
1 'polypeptide(L)'
;MTMDMSSPRNGSGSDASSSTEDGPTPLVGYTVKPRKDHLLQRRYFPSKIGGSPAWLDPELLPAGDLTCDNCDQPLTFLAQVYSPGENDAAFHRTIYVFACRSCPGSFRALRSQLPWNNVYYAPIPASEDDTTVDDDLVTSRSCSLCGLPRDVAECDGQGVHVACRRALESRWKLQIDEFGLSIEECDEEMTDSEGDVSESDLVGDESHLLEEYQRKDDMMDDSEVEAFEELCPEIDADDEAHKDFEMLAKANPGHVIYYCRGGEPMWLTSMGKQP
;
A
#
# COMPACT_ATOMS: atom_id res chain seq x y z
N MET A 1 -52.05 53.04 23.75
CA MET A 1 -52.67 52.77 25.07
C MET A 1 -53.41 51.45 24.90
N THR A 2 -53.09 50.29 25.47
CA THR A 2 -52.30 49.79 26.63
C THR A 2 -52.24 48.25 26.42
N MET A 3 -51.10 47.54 26.53
CA MET A 3 -50.65 46.73 27.71
C MET A 3 -51.77 45.90 28.38
N ASP A 4 -51.70 44.59 28.71
CA ASP A 4 -50.61 43.60 28.79
C ASP A 4 -51.11 42.15 29.11
N MET A 5 -50.22 41.15 28.96
CA MET A 5 -50.04 39.81 29.58
C MET A 5 -51.13 38.72 29.57
N SER A 6 -50.79 37.54 29.02
CA SER A 6 -50.62 36.27 29.78
C SER A 6 -50.08 35.11 28.89
N SER A 7 -48.97 34.49 29.32
CA SER A 7 -48.37 33.25 28.77
C SER A 7 -49.16 31.99 29.16
N PRO A 8 -48.90 30.81 28.55
CA PRO A 8 -47.87 29.91 29.10
C PRO A 8 -47.01 29.10 28.09
N ARG A 9 -45.78 28.87 28.58
CA ARG A 9 -44.69 27.88 28.34
C ARG A 9 -44.83 26.67 27.39
N ASN A 10 -43.68 26.45 26.73
CA ASN A 10 -42.90 25.23 26.44
C ASN A 10 -43.39 24.16 25.44
N GLY A 11 -42.49 23.87 24.48
CA GLY A 11 -42.51 22.70 23.62
C GLY A 11 -41.43 22.79 22.55
N SER A 12 -40.19 22.61 22.96
CA SER A 12 -38.97 22.53 22.14
C SER A 12 -39.01 21.37 21.14
N GLY A 13 -38.54 21.62 19.92
CA GLY A 13 -38.32 20.61 18.89
C GLY A 13 -37.64 21.25 17.69
N SER A 14 -36.44 21.79 17.90
CA SER A 14 -35.53 22.13 16.81
C SER A 14 -34.95 20.82 16.30
N ASP A 15 -35.49 20.32 15.18
CA ASP A 15 -34.80 19.35 14.35
C ASP A 15 -33.57 20.04 13.73
N ALA A 16 -32.52 20.16 14.55
CA ALA A 16 -31.18 20.35 14.05
C ALA A 16 -30.77 19.00 13.45
N SER A 17 -31.03 18.83 12.16
CA SER A 17 -30.27 17.87 11.37
C SER A 17 -28.81 18.30 11.47
N SER A 18 -28.06 17.69 12.39
CA SER A 18 -26.62 17.73 12.38
C SER A 18 -26.19 17.01 11.11
N SER A 19 -25.99 17.76 10.03
CA SER A 19 -25.08 17.34 8.98
C SER A 19 -23.72 17.26 9.65
N THR A 20 -23.37 16.08 10.16
CA THR A 20 -21.98 15.70 10.31
C THR A 20 -21.38 15.90 8.93
N GLU A 21 -20.47 16.86 8.82
CA GLU A 21 -19.59 16.90 7.66
C GLU A 21 -18.82 15.59 7.74
N ASP A 22 -19.22 14.59 6.93
CA ASP A 22 -18.55 13.31 6.86
C ASP A 22 -17.09 13.60 6.53
N GLY A 23 -16.22 13.37 7.52
CA GLY A 23 -14.78 13.46 7.34
C GLY A 23 -14.32 12.49 6.25
N PRO A 24 -13.07 12.62 5.77
CA PRO A 24 -12.56 11.70 4.77
C PRO A 24 -12.57 10.27 5.32
N THR A 25 -13.37 9.39 4.71
CA THR A 25 -13.50 7.99 5.12
C THR A 25 -12.18 7.25 4.84
N PRO A 26 -11.49 6.73 5.86
CA PRO A 26 -10.29 5.94 5.66
C PRO A 26 -10.63 4.57 5.08
N LEU A 27 -9.71 4.05 4.27
CA LEU A 27 -9.78 2.74 3.65
C LEU A 27 -8.60 1.89 4.09
N VAL A 28 -8.84 0.60 4.29
CA VAL A 28 -7.81 -0.41 4.58
C VAL A 28 -7.80 -1.49 3.50
N GLY A 29 -6.62 -2.04 3.24
CA GLY A 29 -6.41 -3.06 2.21
C GLY A 29 -5.93 -4.39 2.79
N TYR A 30 -6.51 -5.50 2.35
CA TYR A 30 -6.15 -6.86 2.76
C TYR A 30 -5.64 -7.69 1.58
N THR A 31 -4.60 -8.49 1.82
CA THR A 31 -4.12 -9.43 0.80
C THR A 31 -5.11 -10.57 0.61
N VAL A 32 -5.47 -10.81 -0.64
CA VAL A 32 -6.37 -11.90 -1.02
C VAL A 32 -5.72 -12.73 -2.12
N LYS A 33 -5.90 -14.05 -2.05
CA LYS A 33 -5.51 -14.91 -3.18
C LYS A 33 -6.43 -14.59 -4.36
N PRO A 34 -5.88 -14.31 -5.56
CA PRO A 34 -6.70 -14.04 -6.72
C PRO A 34 -7.56 -15.27 -7.03
N ARG A 35 -8.83 -15.05 -7.39
CA ARG A 35 -9.72 -16.13 -7.83
C ARG A 35 -9.22 -16.79 -9.13
N LYS A 36 -8.64 -15.97 -10.02
CA LYS A 36 -8.02 -16.35 -11.29
C LYS A 36 -6.85 -15.41 -11.55
N ASP A 37 -5.69 -15.95 -11.92
CA ASP A 37 -4.44 -15.17 -12.06
C ASP A 37 -4.54 -14.06 -13.13
N HIS A 38 -5.33 -14.28 -14.19
CA HIS A 38 -5.50 -13.30 -15.26
C HIS A 38 -6.19 -12.00 -14.80
N LEU A 39 -6.90 -12.02 -13.67
CA LEU A 39 -7.53 -10.83 -13.10
C LEU A 39 -6.50 -9.82 -12.56
N LEU A 40 -5.23 -10.21 -12.43
CA LEU A 40 -4.13 -9.34 -12.01
C LEU A 40 -3.40 -8.68 -13.19
N GLN A 41 -3.96 -8.78 -14.40
CA GLN A 41 -3.50 -8.09 -15.61
C GLN A 41 -4.05 -6.67 -15.72
N ARG A 42 -3.35 -5.79 -16.46
CA ARG A 42 -3.67 -4.36 -16.55
C ARG A 42 -5.09 -4.03 -17.02
N ARG A 43 -5.72 -4.90 -17.80
CA ARG A 43 -7.08 -4.71 -18.33
C ARG A 43 -8.18 -4.77 -17.25
N TYR A 44 -7.84 -5.33 -16.10
CA TYR A 44 -8.72 -5.44 -14.93
C TYR A 44 -8.43 -4.39 -13.86
N PHE A 45 -7.49 -3.47 -14.12
CA PHE A 45 -7.10 -2.40 -13.21
C PHE A 45 -6.85 -2.89 -11.76
N PRO A 46 -5.95 -3.86 -11.55
CA PRO A 46 -5.85 -4.53 -10.26
C PRO A 46 -5.18 -3.63 -9.22
N SER A 47 -5.66 -3.70 -7.99
CA SER A 47 -4.85 -3.41 -6.80
C SER A 47 -4.24 -4.72 -6.33
N LYS A 48 -2.91 -4.77 -6.18
CA LYS A 48 -2.18 -6.00 -5.83
C LYS A 48 -0.85 -5.76 -5.15
N ILE A 49 -0.35 -6.78 -4.47
CA ILE A 49 1.00 -6.90 -3.91
C ILE A 49 1.76 -7.93 -4.74
N GLY A 50 3.04 -7.67 -5.01
CA GLY A 50 3.96 -8.60 -5.66
C GLY A 50 3.65 -8.93 -7.12
N GLY A 51 4.32 -9.95 -7.64
CA GLY A 51 4.28 -10.33 -9.06
C GLY A 51 4.98 -9.33 -9.99
N SER A 52 4.50 -9.24 -11.23
CA SER A 52 4.92 -8.22 -12.20
C SER A 52 3.99 -7.01 -12.12
N PRO A 53 4.49 -5.77 -12.29
CA PRO A 53 3.61 -4.62 -12.43
C PRO A 53 2.64 -4.82 -13.60
N ALA A 54 1.35 -4.56 -13.37
CA ALA A 54 0.36 -4.41 -14.43
C ALA A 54 0.36 -2.95 -14.88
N TRP A 55 1.22 -2.66 -15.87
CA TRP A 55 1.43 -1.32 -16.41
C TRP A 55 0.15 -0.74 -17.03
N LEU A 56 -0.30 0.40 -16.51
CA LEU A 56 -1.53 1.07 -16.93
C LEU A 56 -1.39 1.65 -18.33
N ASP A 57 -0.28 2.33 -18.61
CA ASP A 57 0.06 2.74 -19.97
C ASP A 57 1.01 1.68 -20.57
N PRO A 58 0.60 0.92 -21.61
CA PRO A 58 1.42 -0.13 -22.20
C PRO A 58 2.55 0.40 -23.09
N GLU A 59 2.60 1.70 -23.36
CA GLU A 59 3.64 2.34 -24.17
C GLU A 59 4.60 3.19 -23.33
N LEU A 60 4.08 3.91 -22.33
CA LEU A 60 4.87 4.78 -21.46
C LEU A 60 5.29 4.08 -20.18
N LEU A 61 6.19 3.10 -20.32
CA LEU A 61 6.83 2.44 -19.19
C LEU A 61 7.90 3.37 -18.57
N PRO A 62 8.12 3.31 -17.24
CA PRO A 62 9.10 4.16 -16.54
C PRO A 62 10.55 3.71 -16.79
N ALA A 63 11.04 3.97 -18.00
CA ALA A 63 12.40 3.71 -18.43
C ALA A 63 13.42 4.51 -17.62
N GLY A 64 14.41 3.85 -17.02
CA GLY A 64 15.49 4.49 -16.24
C GLY A 64 15.11 4.97 -14.84
N ASP A 65 13.82 5.18 -14.55
CA ASP A 65 13.32 5.64 -13.25
C ASP A 65 13.16 4.51 -12.21
N LEU A 66 13.77 3.35 -12.42
CA LEU A 66 13.57 2.17 -11.58
C LEU A 66 14.87 1.57 -11.05
N THR A 67 15.90 2.39 -10.90
CA THR A 67 17.15 2.03 -10.21
C THR A 67 17.21 2.68 -8.82
N CYS A 68 17.83 1.99 -7.88
CA CYS A 68 18.06 2.49 -6.52
C CYS A 68 19.12 3.60 -6.55
N ASP A 69 18.84 4.74 -5.91
CA ASP A 69 19.77 5.88 -5.87
C ASP A 69 21.01 5.63 -4.99
N ASN A 70 21.01 4.55 -4.19
CA ASN A 70 22.11 4.20 -3.29
C ASN A 70 23.08 3.16 -3.88
N CYS A 71 22.59 2.21 -4.69
CA CYS A 71 23.40 1.09 -5.19
C CYS A 71 23.29 0.83 -6.69
N ASP A 72 22.52 1.68 -7.40
CA ASP A 72 22.27 1.62 -8.85
C ASP A 72 21.65 0.30 -9.35
N GLN A 73 21.21 -0.58 -8.46
CA GLN A 73 20.53 -1.82 -8.82
C GLN A 73 19.05 -1.56 -9.15
N PRO A 74 18.45 -2.34 -10.08
CA PRO A 74 17.02 -2.27 -10.33
C PRO A 74 16.20 -2.50 -9.05
N LEU A 75 15.20 -1.66 -8.84
CA LEU A 75 14.25 -1.79 -7.74
C LEU A 75 13.33 -2.99 -7.98
N THR A 76 12.78 -3.55 -6.90
CA THR A 76 11.82 -4.65 -6.95
C THR A 76 10.41 -4.10 -6.79
N PHE A 77 9.47 -4.58 -7.61
CA PHE A 77 8.06 -4.22 -7.49
C PHE A 77 7.46 -4.76 -6.18
N LEU A 78 6.83 -3.89 -5.40
CA LEU A 78 6.16 -4.24 -4.15
C LEU A 78 4.65 -4.29 -4.29
N ALA A 79 4.06 -3.21 -4.80
CA ALA A 79 2.61 -3.03 -4.78
C ALA A 79 2.14 -2.12 -5.90
N GLN A 80 0.89 -2.30 -6.30
CA GLN A 80 0.16 -1.31 -7.08
C GLN A 80 -1.25 -1.11 -6.52
N VAL A 81 -1.70 0.13 -6.54
CA VAL A 81 -3.05 0.51 -6.11
C VAL A 81 -3.71 1.29 -7.22
N TYR A 82 -4.82 0.76 -7.72
CA TYR A 82 -5.70 1.46 -8.64
C TYR A 82 -6.70 2.31 -7.85
N SER A 83 -6.75 3.61 -8.14
CA SER A 83 -7.59 4.58 -7.46
C SER A 83 -8.20 5.52 -8.51
N PRO A 84 -9.32 5.14 -9.15
CA PRO A 84 -9.93 5.97 -10.18
C PRO A 84 -10.29 7.36 -9.62
N GLY A 85 -10.15 8.38 -10.45
CA GLY A 85 -10.49 9.76 -10.12
C GLY A 85 -11.75 10.22 -10.83
N GLU A 86 -12.32 11.32 -10.34
CA GLU A 86 -13.49 11.97 -10.96
C GLU A 86 -13.12 12.86 -12.17
N ASN A 87 -11.83 13.17 -12.34
CA ASN A 87 -11.36 13.98 -13.47
C ASN A 87 -11.19 13.12 -14.72
N ASP A 88 -11.99 13.37 -15.75
CA ASP A 88 -11.93 12.66 -17.03
C ASP A 88 -10.53 12.63 -17.67
N ALA A 89 -9.71 13.66 -17.47
CA ALA A 89 -8.36 13.72 -18.02
C ALA A 89 -7.34 12.84 -17.26
N ALA A 90 -7.67 12.41 -16.04
CA ALA A 90 -6.83 11.62 -15.16
C ALA A 90 -7.65 10.56 -14.39
N PHE A 91 -8.62 9.98 -15.09
CA PHE A 91 -9.61 9.07 -14.52
C PHE A 91 -8.96 7.79 -14.05
N HIS A 92 -8.23 7.10 -14.92
CA HIS A 92 -7.46 5.94 -14.51
C HIS A 92 -6.21 6.45 -13.82
N ARG A 93 -5.99 6.04 -12.57
CA ARG A 93 -4.81 6.40 -11.80
C ARG A 93 -4.34 5.17 -11.05
N THR A 94 -3.07 4.84 -11.26
CA THR A 94 -2.40 3.76 -10.54
C THR A 94 -1.15 4.29 -9.89
N ILE A 95 -0.95 3.94 -8.63
CA ILE A 95 0.30 4.16 -7.91
C ILE A 95 1.04 2.84 -7.90
N TYR A 96 2.32 2.86 -8.28
CA TYR A 96 3.22 1.73 -8.19
C TYR A 96 4.25 2.01 -7.11
N VAL A 97 4.57 1.02 -6.28
CA VAL A 97 5.56 1.11 -5.22
C VAL A 97 6.66 0.08 -5.49
N PHE A 98 7.90 0.54 -5.43
CA PHE A 98 9.10 -0.26 -5.61
C PHE A 98 10.05 -0.07 -4.44
N ALA A 99 10.89 -1.07 -4.16
CA ALA A 99 11.91 -0.98 -3.14
C ALA A 99 13.23 -1.64 -3.56
N CYS A 100 14.32 -1.12 -3.04
CA CYS A 100 15.61 -1.80 -3.13
C CYS A 100 15.65 -2.94 -2.11
N ARG A 101 16.17 -4.10 -2.53
CA ARG A 101 16.34 -5.26 -1.63
C ARG A 101 17.63 -5.23 -0.82
N SER A 102 18.57 -4.38 -1.20
CA SER A 102 19.89 -4.28 -0.57
C SER A 102 20.06 -3.01 0.25
N CYS A 103 19.20 -2.01 0.05
CA CYS A 103 19.28 -0.72 0.73
C CYS A 103 17.97 -0.49 1.50
N PRO A 104 17.97 -0.71 2.83
CA PRO A 104 16.83 -0.40 3.68
C PRO A 104 16.38 1.06 3.51
N GLY A 105 15.07 1.30 3.57
CA GLY A 105 14.51 2.65 3.40
C GLY A 105 14.52 3.20 1.96
N SER A 106 15.09 2.49 0.99
CA SER A 106 15.14 2.95 -0.40
C SER A 106 13.88 2.49 -1.15
N PHE A 107 12.89 3.38 -1.21
CA PHE A 107 11.61 3.18 -1.90
C PHE A 107 11.42 4.17 -3.03
N ARG A 108 10.61 3.78 -4.01
CA ARG A 108 10.16 4.68 -5.08
C ARG A 108 8.69 4.45 -5.36
N ALA A 109 7.93 5.55 -5.37
CA ALA A 109 6.53 5.54 -5.78
C ALA A 109 6.39 6.25 -7.12
N LEU A 110 5.73 5.62 -8.08
CA LEU A 110 5.43 6.18 -9.39
C LEU A 110 3.93 6.29 -9.56
N ARG A 111 3.46 7.38 -10.18
CA ARG A 111 2.06 7.57 -10.52
C ARG A 111 1.89 7.52 -12.03
N SER A 112 1.01 6.63 -12.51
CA SER A 112 0.56 6.61 -13.90
C SER A 112 -0.89 7.05 -13.98
N GLN A 113 -1.23 7.85 -14.99
CA GLN A 113 -2.57 8.39 -15.19
C GLN A 113 -2.96 8.35 -16.65
N LEU A 114 -4.21 7.97 -16.93
CA LEU A 114 -4.80 8.03 -18.25
C LEU A 114 -6.20 8.67 -18.18
N PRO A 115 -6.62 9.35 -19.26
CA PRO A 115 -7.99 9.83 -19.36
C PRO A 115 -8.99 8.68 -19.45
N TRP A 116 -10.25 8.94 -19.08
CA TRP A 116 -11.34 7.96 -19.16
C TRP A 116 -11.51 7.43 -20.58
N ASN A 117 -11.52 8.34 -21.56
CA ASN A 117 -11.49 7.97 -22.98
C ASN A 117 -10.04 7.91 -23.46
N ASN A 118 -9.54 6.70 -23.66
CA ASN A 118 -8.19 6.44 -24.15
C ASN A 118 -8.19 5.28 -25.16
N VAL A 119 -7.06 5.09 -25.86
CA VAL A 119 -6.94 4.09 -26.93
C VAL A 119 -6.70 2.65 -26.43
N TYR A 120 -6.42 2.48 -25.15
CA TYR A 120 -5.99 1.19 -24.58
C TYR A 120 -7.11 0.44 -23.86
N TYR A 121 -8.09 1.15 -23.32
CA TYR A 121 -9.15 0.59 -22.48
C TYR A 121 -10.52 0.96 -23.04
N ALA A 122 -11.40 -0.03 -23.13
CA ALA A 122 -12.77 0.21 -23.48
C ALA A 122 -13.50 0.93 -22.33
N PRO A 123 -14.53 1.75 -22.63
CA PRO A 123 -15.38 2.37 -21.60
C PRO A 123 -16.11 1.35 -20.72
N ILE A 124 -16.27 0.12 -21.20
CA ILE A 124 -16.91 -0.98 -20.49
C ILE A 124 -15.80 -1.87 -19.90
N PRO A 125 -15.82 -2.17 -18.59
CA PRO A 125 -14.85 -3.07 -17.98
C PRO A 125 -14.80 -4.44 -18.66
N ALA A 126 -13.60 -5.02 -18.70
CA ALA A 126 -13.44 -6.38 -19.20
C ALA A 126 -14.21 -7.39 -18.32
N SER A 127 -14.81 -8.41 -18.94
CA SER A 127 -15.45 -9.50 -18.20
C SER A 127 -14.39 -10.33 -17.46
N GLU A 128 -14.67 -10.74 -16.23
CA GLU A 128 -13.80 -11.66 -15.47
C GLU A 128 -13.67 -13.05 -16.12
N ASP A 129 -14.58 -13.42 -17.03
CA ASP A 129 -14.54 -14.67 -17.80
C ASP A 129 -13.82 -14.53 -19.14
N ASP A 130 -13.46 -13.30 -19.51
CA ASP A 130 -12.70 -13.03 -20.72
C ASP A 130 -11.23 -13.42 -20.53
N THR A 131 -10.84 -14.57 -21.10
CA THR A 131 -9.46 -15.07 -21.04
C THR A 131 -8.63 -14.67 -22.26
N THR A 132 -9.07 -13.71 -23.09
CA THR A 132 -8.22 -13.21 -24.18
C THR A 132 -7.03 -12.48 -23.56
N VAL A 133 -5.91 -13.18 -23.47
CA VAL A 133 -4.64 -12.66 -22.96
C VAL A 133 -3.82 -12.27 -24.17
N ASP A 134 -3.85 -10.99 -24.51
CA ASP A 134 -2.82 -10.43 -25.38
C ASP A 134 -2.43 -9.04 -24.88
N ASP A 135 -1.28 -8.99 -24.23
CA ASP A 135 -0.61 -7.75 -23.85
C ASP A 135 0.79 -7.68 -24.47
N ASP A 136 0.89 -8.03 -25.75
CA ASP A 136 2.11 -8.00 -26.56
C ASP A 136 2.87 -6.65 -26.45
N LEU A 137 2.14 -5.55 -26.26
CA LEU A 137 2.71 -4.21 -26.11
C LEU A 137 3.61 -4.09 -24.88
N VAL A 138 3.22 -4.71 -23.77
CA VAL A 138 4.01 -4.70 -22.54
C VAL A 138 5.08 -5.79 -22.59
N THR A 139 4.71 -7.01 -23.00
CA THR A 139 5.64 -8.17 -23.02
C THR A 139 6.86 -7.95 -23.92
N SER A 140 6.69 -7.18 -25.01
CA SER A 140 7.80 -6.80 -25.90
C SER A 140 8.75 -5.74 -25.31
N ARG A 141 8.33 -5.02 -24.26
CA ARG A 141 9.06 -3.90 -23.64
C ARG A 141 9.51 -4.16 -22.21
N SER A 142 9.05 -5.23 -21.60
CA SER A 142 9.43 -5.63 -20.23
C SER A 142 10.26 -6.91 -20.21
N CYS A 143 10.91 -7.13 -19.05
CA CYS A 143 11.58 -8.36 -18.70
C CYS A 143 10.55 -9.42 -18.28
N SER A 144 10.61 -10.62 -18.86
CA SER A 144 9.64 -11.68 -18.56
C SER A 144 9.76 -12.28 -17.15
N LEU A 145 10.82 -11.96 -16.41
CA LEU A 145 11.04 -12.48 -15.05
C LEU A 145 10.67 -11.50 -13.94
N CYS A 146 10.97 -10.21 -14.10
CA CYS A 146 10.66 -9.21 -13.07
C CYS A 146 9.53 -8.25 -13.47
N GLY A 147 9.15 -8.22 -14.75
CA GLY A 147 8.11 -7.33 -15.28
C GLY A 147 8.55 -5.87 -15.47
N LEU A 148 9.79 -5.52 -15.13
CA LEU A 148 10.33 -4.17 -15.29
C LEU A 148 10.70 -3.85 -16.74
N PRO A 149 10.78 -2.57 -17.13
CA PRO A 149 11.15 -2.16 -18.49
C PRO A 149 12.52 -2.73 -18.90
N ARG A 150 12.69 -3.09 -20.17
CA ARG A 150 13.93 -3.73 -20.67
C ARG A 150 15.16 -2.84 -20.54
N ASP A 151 15.00 -1.53 -20.52
CA ASP A 151 16.10 -0.55 -20.43
C ASP A 151 16.51 -0.20 -18.99
N VAL A 152 15.82 -0.69 -17.96
CA VAL A 152 16.24 -0.50 -16.56
C VAL A 152 17.56 -1.22 -16.24
N ALA A 153 17.89 -2.27 -16.99
CA ALA A 153 19.09 -3.06 -16.82
C ALA A 153 19.50 -3.72 -18.13
N GLU A 154 20.73 -4.23 -18.21
CA GLU A 154 21.20 -4.95 -19.40
C GLU A 154 20.31 -6.18 -19.69
N CYS A 155 19.77 -6.24 -20.92
CA CYS A 155 19.00 -7.39 -21.41
C CYS A 155 19.86 -8.36 -22.21
N ASP A 156 19.55 -9.65 -22.11
CA ASP A 156 20.24 -10.75 -22.81
C ASP A 156 19.82 -10.94 -24.28
N GLY A 157 19.06 -10.00 -24.85
CA GLY A 157 18.49 -10.09 -26.19
C GLY A 157 17.27 -11.01 -26.34
N GLN A 158 16.89 -11.76 -25.30
CA GLN A 158 15.69 -12.60 -25.26
C GLN A 158 14.55 -11.98 -24.43
N GLY A 159 14.71 -10.72 -24.02
CA GLY A 159 13.73 -10.03 -23.19
C GLY A 159 13.82 -10.39 -21.71
N VAL A 160 15.01 -10.78 -21.24
CA VAL A 160 15.29 -11.00 -19.81
C VAL A 160 16.49 -10.16 -19.40
N HIS A 161 16.44 -9.53 -18.22
CA HIS A 161 17.62 -8.85 -17.68
C HIS A 161 18.70 -9.87 -17.31
N VAL A 162 19.96 -9.58 -17.65
CA VAL A 162 21.11 -10.44 -17.34
C VAL A 162 21.19 -10.74 -15.83
N ALA A 163 20.94 -9.73 -14.99
CA ALA A 163 20.88 -9.88 -13.53
C ALA A 163 19.74 -10.81 -13.08
N CYS A 164 18.57 -10.73 -13.71
CA CYS A 164 17.44 -11.62 -13.40
C CYS A 164 17.77 -13.07 -13.76
N ARG A 165 18.39 -13.30 -14.92
CA ARG A 165 18.81 -14.65 -15.33
C ARG A 165 19.80 -15.27 -14.34
N ARG A 166 20.80 -14.51 -13.89
CA ARG A 166 21.77 -14.95 -12.86
C ARG A 166 21.09 -15.24 -11.51
N ALA A 167 20.14 -14.41 -11.11
CA ALA A 167 19.41 -14.59 -9.85
C ALA A 167 18.60 -15.91 -9.83
N LEU A 168 18.03 -16.34 -10.97
CA LEU A 168 17.35 -17.64 -11.07
C LEU A 168 18.29 -18.82 -10.81
N GLU A 169 19.53 -18.75 -11.29
CA GLU A 169 20.54 -19.81 -11.06
C GLU A 169 20.87 -19.92 -9.57
N SER A 170 20.87 -18.79 -8.86
CA SER A 170 21.10 -18.69 -7.41
C SER A 170 19.84 -18.97 -6.56
N ARG A 171 18.73 -19.43 -7.17
CA ARG A 171 17.42 -19.62 -6.51
C ARG A 171 16.88 -18.38 -5.81
N TRP A 172 17.33 -17.20 -6.23
CA TRP A 172 16.89 -15.96 -5.65
C TRP A 172 15.49 -15.60 -6.17
N LYS A 173 14.57 -15.28 -5.27
CA LYS A 173 13.21 -14.91 -5.64
C LYS A 173 13.20 -13.51 -6.26
N LEU A 174 12.86 -13.41 -7.54
CA LEU A 174 12.87 -12.13 -8.28
C LEU A 174 11.66 -11.25 -8.00
N GLN A 175 10.52 -11.87 -7.73
CA GLN A 175 9.24 -11.23 -7.51
C GLN A 175 8.74 -11.60 -6.13
N ILE A 176 8.05 -10.67 -5.46
CA ILE A 176 7.27 -11.00 -4.27
C ILE A 176 6.08 -11.85 -4.70
N ASP A 177 5.59 -12.71 -3.81
CA ASP A 177 4.38 -13.50 -4.10
C ASP A 177 3.23 -12.57 -4.46
N GLU A 178 2.49 -12.97 -5.48
CA GLU A 178 1.45 -12.14 -6.06
C GLU A 178 0.11 -12.37 -5.36
N PHE A 179 -0.48 -11.29 -4.84
CA PHE A 179 -1.77 -11.28 -4.17
C PHE A 179 -2.60 -10.09 -4.63
N GLY A 180 -3.92 -10.27 -4.78
CA GLY A 180 -4.82 -9.15 -4.94
C GLY A 180 -4.96 -8.35 -3.64
N LEU A 181 -5.49 -7.13 -3.74
CA LEU A 181 -5.88 -6.31 -2.60
C LEU A 181 -7.39 -6.12 -2.60
N SER A 182 -8.06 -6.59 -1.54
CA SER A 182 -9.43 -6.16 -1.21
C SER A 182 -9.33 -4.86 -0.43
N ILE A 183 -9.98 -3.80 -0.91
CA ILE A 183 -9.98 -2.49 -0.24
C ILE A 183 -11.39 -2.25 0.29
N GLU A 184 -11.48 -2.01 1.59
CA GLU A 184 -12.73 -1.89 2.33
C GLU A 184 -12.67 -0.64 3.22
N GLU A 185 -13.82 -0.19 3.71
CA GLU A 185 -13.89 0.91 4.67
C GLU A 185 -13.19 0.48 5.96
N CYS A 186 -12.46 1.42 6.57
CA CYS A 186 -11.78 1.18 7.83
C CYS A 186 -12.79 1.00 8.96
N ASP A 187 -12.64 -0.05 9.76
CA ASP A 187 -13.42 -0.22 10.97
C ASP A 187 -12.94 0.81 12.01
N GLU A 188 -13.76 1.83 12.27
CA GLU A 188 -13.52 2.88 13.27
C GLU A 188 -14.15 2.53 14.64
N GLU A 189 -14.82 1.38 14.78
CA GLU A 189 -15.54 0.97 15.99
C GLU A 189 -14.61 0.57 17.16
N MET A 190 -13.67 1.42 17.56
CA MET A 190 -12.93 1.34 18.83
C MET A 190 -12.54 2.73 19.42
N THR A 191 -12.92 3.85 18.79
CA THR A 191 -12.48 5.19 19.22
C THR A 191 -13.18 5.75 20.48
N ASP A 192 -14.23 5.09 20.97
CA ASP A 192 -15.05 5.62 22.08
C ASP A 192 -14.84 4.93 23.43
N SER A 193 -14.00 3.89 23.49
CA SER A 193 -13.53 3.41 24.79
C SER A 193 -12.26 4.16 25.12
N GLU A 194 -12.28 4.97 26.19
CA GLU A 194 -11.12 5.28 27.03
C GLU A 194 -10.57 3.98 27.67
N GLY A 195 -10.37 2.95 26.86
CA GLY A 195 -9.75 1.69 27.21
C GLY A 195 -8.26 1.97 27.20
N ASP A 196 -7.74 2.19 28.40
CA ASP A 196 -6.33 2.08 28.77
C ASP A 196 -5.65 1.05 27.86
N VAL A 197 -4.95 1.50 26.81
CA VAL A 197 -4.12 0.62 26.00
C VAL A 197 -3.02 0.22 26.96
N SER A 198 -3.11 -0.99 27.52
CA SER A 198 -2.18 -1.40 28.56
C SER A 198 -0.78 -1.44 27.98
N GLU A 199 0.23 -1.14 28.78
CA GLU A 199 1.65 -1.22 28.36
C GLU A 199 1.95 -2.58 27.71
N SER A 200 1.26 -3.66 28.13
CA SER A 200 1.34 -5.00 27.53
C SER A 200 0.72 -5.16 26.14
N ASP A 201 -0.19 -4.27 25.72
CA ASP A 201 -0.77 -4.27 24.38
C ASP A 201 0.06 -3.45 23.38
N LEU A 202 0.98 -2.60 23.87
CA LEU A 202 1.96 -1.83 23.07
C LEU A 202 3.22 -2.64 22.73
N VAL A 203 3.45 -3.71 23.50
CA VAL A 203 4.51 -4.67 23.22
C VAL A 203 4.02 -5.58 22.09
N GLY A 204 4.19 -5.13 20.85
CA GLY A 204 3.88 -5.92 19.67
C GLY A 204 4.46 -7.34 19.76
N ASP A 205 3.82 -8.28 19.08
CA ASP A 205 4.22 -9.70 18.93
C ASP A 205 5.71 -9.87 18.56
N GLU A 206 6.35 -8.80 18.10
CA GLU A 206 7.79 -8.65 17.86
C GLU A 206 8.66 -8.98 19.08
N SER A 207 8.25 -8.66 20.30
CA SER A 207 9.03 -8.98 21.52
C SER A 207 8.98 -10.47 21.84
N HIS A 208 7.82 -11.08 21.63
CA HIS A 208 7.64 -12.53 21.77
C HIS A 208 8.37 -13.29 20.65
N LEU A 209 8.40 -12.75 19.43
CA LEU A 209 9.25 -13.24 18.34
C LEU A 209 10.73 -13.10 18.70
N LEU A 210 11.17 -11.97 19.26
CA LEU A 210 12.54 -11.78 19.73
C LEU A 210 12.92 -12.82 20.77
N GLU A 211 12.06 -13.06 21.77
CA GLU A 211 12.27 -14.11 22.77
C GLU A 211 12.29 -15.53 22.18
N GLU A 212 11.46 -15.79 21.16
CA GLU A 212 11.45 -17.08 20.46
C GLU A 212 12.72 -17.27 19.59
N TYR A 213 13.20 -16.18 18.98
CA TYR A 213 14.47 -16.14 18.24
C TYR A 213 15.65 -16.31 19.20
N GLN A 214 15.66 -15.64 20.35
CA GLN A 214 16.66 -15.81 21.41
C GLN A 214 16.65 -17.23 22.02
N ARG A 215 15.48 -17.90 22.06
CA ARG A 215 15.36 -19.28 22.53
C ARG A 215 15.82 -20.32 21.50
N LYS A 216 15.78 -20.00 20.19
CA LYS A 216 16.32 -20.87 19.15
C LYS A 216 17.83 -20.67 19.09
N ASP A 217 18.53 -21.59 19.73
CA ASP A 217 19.96 -21.78 19.99
C ASP A 217 20.97 -21.50 18.82
N ASP A 218 20.87 -20.36 18.13
CA ASP A 218 21.95 -19.73 17.37
C ASP A 218 22.19 -18.36 18.00
N MET A 219 23.27 -18.23 18.78
CA MET A 219 23.54 -17.06 19.60
C MET A 219 23.71 -15.82 18.72
N MET A 220 22.71 -14.93 18.72
CA MET A 220 22.90 -13.53 18.31
C MET A 220 24.08 -12.98 19.11
N ASP A 221 25.13 -12.59 18.43
CA ASP A 221 26.23 -11.91 19.11
C ASP A 221 25.81 -10.50 19.51
N ASP A 222 26.54 -9.88 20.44
CA ASP A 222 26.20 -8.55 20.96
C ASP A 222 26.06 -7.51 19.81
N SER A 223 26.73 -7.72 18.67
CA SER A 223 26.63 -6.81 17.51
C SER A 223 25.34 -6.97 16.72
N GLU A 224 24.75 -8.17 16.69
CA GLU A 224 23.44 -8.40 16.08
C GLU A 224 22.31 -7.87 16.96
N VAL A 225 22.45 -7.92 18.29
CA VAL A 225 21.50 -7.31 19.23
C VAL A 225 21.54 -5.78 19.12
N GLU A 226 22.73 -5.18 19.14
CA GLU A 226 22.89 -3.73 18.96
C GLU A 226 22.32 -3.27 17.60
N ALA A 227 22.54 -4.03 16.53
CA ALA A 227 21.96 -3.71 15.22
C ALA A 227 20.43 -3.81 15.21
N PHE A 228 19.85 -4.74 15.96
CA PHE A 228 18.39 -4.85 16.09
C PHE A 228 17.82 -3.68 16.88
N GLU A 229 18.44 -3.30 17.99
CA GLU A 229 18.07 -2.12 18.80
C GLU A 229 18.22 -0.81 18.01
N GLU A 230 19.24 -0.70 17.15
CA GLU A 230 19.41 0.46 16.25
C GLU A 230 18.34 0.52 15.15
N LEU A 231 17.88 -0.64 14.65
CA LEU A 231 16.86 -0.73 13.60
C LEU A 231 15.42 -0.60 14.13
N CYS A 232 15.18 -1.00 15.38
CA CYS A 232 13.90 -0.91 16.08
C CYS A 232 14.11 -0.18 17.42
N PRO A 233 14.32 1.15 17.41
CA PRO A 233 14.43 1.90 18.65
C PRO A 233 13.16 1.71 19.48
N GLU A 234 13.31 1.59 20.81
CA GLU A 234 12.18 1.56 21.73
C GLU A 234 11.23 2.72 21.41
N ILE A 235 10.04 2.39 20.93
CA ILE A 235 9.00 3.37 20.68
C ILE A 235 8.47 3.76 22.05
N ASP A 236 8.47 5.06 22.35
CA ASP A 236 7.93 5.57 23.61
C ASP A 236 6.47 5.12 23.72
N ALA A 237 6.12 4.45 24.83
CA ALA A 237 4.76 4.00 25.10
C ALA A 237 3.76 5.16 25.11
N ASP A 238 4.25 6.39 25.33
CA ASP A 238 3.45 7.61 25.28
C ASP A 238 3.43 8.31 23.90
N ASP A 239 4.00 7.70 22.85
CA ASP A 239 3.96 8.23 21.48
C ASP A 239 2.53 8.18 20.91
N GLU A 240 1.89 9.34 20.79
CA GLU A 240 0.54 9.49 20.25
C GLU A 240 0.38 8.89 18.83
N ALA A 241 1.39 9.03 17.96
CA ALA A 241 1.31 8.47 16.62
C ALA A 241 1.37 6.93 16.64
N HIS A 242 2.15 6.37 17.56
CA HIS A 242 2.19 4.93 17.77
C HIS A 242 0.85 4.41 18.28
N LYS A 243 0.24 5.10 19.27
CA LYS A 243 -1.10 4.77 19.80
C LYS A 243 -2.15 4.78 18.68
N ASP A 244 -2.16 5.82 17.84
CA ASP A 244 -3.07 5.91 16.69
C ASP A 244 -2.89 4.74 15.71
N PHE A 245 -1.63 4.41 15.38
CA PHE A 245 -1.30 3.28 14.49
C PHE A 245 -1.75 1.94 15.08
N GLU A 246 -1.50 1.72 16.37
CA GLU A 246 -1.92 0.49 17.03
C GLU A 246 -3.42 0.34 17.10
N MET A 247 -4.14 1.43 17.39
CA MET A 247 -5.61 1.43 17.37
C MET A 247 -6.12 1.00 15.99
N LEU A 248 -5.55 1.56 14.91
CA LEU A 248 -5.88 1.12 13.55
C LEU A 248 -5.59 -0.37 13.36
N ALA A 249 -4.39 -0.82 13.73
CA ALA A 249 -3.95 -2.20 13.52
C ALA A 249 -4.77 -3.23 14.31
N LYS A 250 -5.18 -2.88 15.54
CA LYS A 250 -6.05 -3.70 16.41
C LYS A 250 -7.47 -3.77 15.86
N ALA A 251 -8.01 -2.65 15.39
CA ALA A 251 -9.33 -2.62 14.76
C ALA A 251 -9.36 -3.35 13.41
N ASN A 252 -8.25 -3.30 12.66
CA ASN A 252 -8.15 -3.84 11.30
C ASN A 252 -7.00 -4.87 11.19
N PRO A 253 -7.07 -6.02 11.88
CA PRO A 253 -5.96 -6.96 11.95
C PRO A 253 -5.64 -7.56 10.58
N GLY A 254 -4.36 -7.55 10.21
CA GLY A 254 -3.88 -8.11 8.94
C GLY A 254 -4.05 -7.19 7.72
N HIS A 255 -4.44 -5.93 7.92
CA HIS A 255 -4.37 -4.92 6.87
C HIS A 255 -2.91 -4.70 6.44
N VAL A 256 -2.70 -4.40 5.16
CA VAL A 256 -1.37 -4.15 4.56
C VAL A 256 -1.26 -2.79 3.89
N ILE A 257 -2.39 -2.09 3.74
CA ILE A 257 -2.46 -0.74 3.18
C ILE A 257 -3.46 0.06 4.02
N TYR A 258 -3.11 1.30 4.29
CA TYR A 258 -4.01 2.34 4.80
C TYR A 258 -4.03 3.50 3.80
N TYR A 259 -5.22 4.04 3.53
CA TYR A 259 -5.38 5.17 2.62
C TYR A 259 -6.52 6.08 3.09
N CYS A 260 -6.25 7.38 3.21
CA CYS A 260 -7.25 8.40 3.48
C CYS A 260 -7.10 9.57 2.51
N ARG A 261 -8.07 9.78 1.62
CA ARG A 261 -7.99 10.82 0.59
C ARG A 261 -8.16 12.20 1.23
N GLY A 262 -7.10 13.01 1.18
CA GLY A 262 -7.10 14.33 1.81
C GLY A 262 -6.93 14.30 3.33
N GLY A 263 -6.69 13.11 3.90
CA GLY A 263 -6.25 12.94 5.28
C GLY A 263 -4.73 13.12 5.43
N GLU A 264 -4.24 12.83 6.63
CA GLU A 264 -2.82 12.86 6.96
C GLU A 264 -2.22 11.45 6.89
N PRO A 265 -0.91 11.31 6.60
CA PRO A 265 -0.25 10.02 6.68
C PRO A 265 -0.34 9.45 8.09
N MET A 266 -0.64 8.16 8.20
CA MET A 266 -0.52 7.44 9.46
C MET A 266 0.94 7.06 9.68
N TRP A 267 1.47 7.42 10.84
CA TRP A 267 2.86 7.22 11.19
C TRP A 267 2.99 6.13 12.24
N LEU A 268 4.02 5.28 12.12
CA LEU A 268 4.33 4.29 13.14
C LEU A 268 4.80 4.94 14.45
N THR A 269 5.49 6.09 14.34
CA THR A 269 6.03 6.86 15.47
C THR A 269 6.01 8.36 15.16
N SER A 270 5.98 9.20 16.19
CA SER A 270 6.09 10.66 16.07
C SER A 270 7.46 11.10 15.60
N MET A 271 8.51 10.30 15.84
CA MET A 271 9.85 10.52 15.27
C MET A 271 9.85 10.42 13.73
N GLY A 272 8.96 9.61 13.16
CA GLY A 272 8.80 9.46 11.71
C GLY A 272 8.19 10.68 11.03
N LYS A 273 7.54 11.58 11.79
CA LYS A 273 6.96 12.85 11.28
C LYS A 273 8.09 13.83 10.94
N GLN A 274 8.81 13.59 9.85
CA GLN A 274 9.74 14.58 9.32
C GLN A 274 8.96 15.77 8.76
N PRO A 275 9.44 17.02 8.97
CA PRO A 275 8.75 18.24 8.54
C PRO A 275 8.68 18.41 7.01
#